data_AF-A0A7Z8E1N6-F1
#
_entry.id   AF-A0A7Z8E1N6-F1
#
_cell.length_a   1.000
_cell.length_b   1.000
_cell.length_c   1.000
_cell.angle_alpha   90.00
_cell.angle_beta   90.00
_cell.angle_gamma   90.00
#
_symmetry.space_group_name_H-M   'P 1'
#
loop_
_entity.id
_entity.type
_entity.pdbx_description
1 polymer ?
#
loop_
_entity_poly.entity_id
_entity_poly.type
_entity_poly.pdbx_seq_one_letter_code
_entity_poly.pdbx_strand_id
1 'polypeptide(L)'
;ITKTQAKLNIYELVDNQFELRESKVNQGNQFIVQLLGVNAEQFRQLFILPQGEFKKFLQSNSKDKQSILRTLFNSERFDEIRHLLLENVKQEKVQIENRYTQIENLWNDIDTFNNDELALYKELESSQTDKMIEKFPQFNDYGCKILKSFEEAKNKITKELDD
;
A
#
# COMPACT_ATOMS: atom_id res chain seq x y z
N ILE A 1 54.35 -5.25 28.08
CA ILE A 1 54.01 -4.34 26.96
C ILE A 1 52.77 -3.56 27.37
N THR A 2 52.90 -2.26 27.62
CA THR A 2 51.81 -1.37 28.08
C THR A 2 50.83 -1.16 26.92
N LYS A 3 49.56 -1.56 27.08
CA LYS A 3 48.51 -1.33 26.08
C LYS A 3 48.24 0.18 25.94
N THR A 4 48.55 0.76 24.78
CA THR A 4 48.14 2.12 24.45
C THR A 4 46.61 2.18 24.38
N GLN A 5 45.98 2.99 25.22
CA GLN A 5 44.54 3.20 25.19
C GLN A 5 44.15 3.93 23.89
N ALA A 6 43.08 3.46 23.26
CA ALA A 6 42.54 4.09 22.07
C ALA A 6 42.09 5.53 22.38
N LYS A 7 42.53 6.50 21.57
CA LYS A 7 42.12 7.90 21.65
C LYS A 7 41.36 8.27 20.38
N LEU A 8 40.27 9.01 20.53
CA LEU A 8 39.44 9.51 19.45
C LEU A 8 39.04 10.95 19.79
N ASN A 9 39.22 11.87 18.85
CA ASN A 9 38.75 13.25 18.96
C ASN A 9 38.11 13.63 17.62
N ILE A 10 36.88 14.15 17.67
CA ILE A 10 36.12 14.59 16.50
C ILE A 10 35.97 16.09 16.59
N TYR A 11 36.39 16.79 15.54
CA TYR A 11 36.28 18.23 15.43
C TYR A 11 35.34 18.60 14.28
N GLU A 12 34.57 19.67 14.46
CA GLU A 12 33.75 20.29 13.43
C GLU A 12 34.33 21.68 13.10
N LEU A 13 34.37 22.02 11.81
CA LEU A 13 34.83 23.32 11.36
C LEU A 13 33.65 24.30 11.35
N VAL A 14 33.64 25.25 12.28
CA VAL A 14 32.63 26.32 12.38
C VAL A 14 33.37 27.64 12.43
N ASP A 15 32.97 28.60 11.59
CA ASP A 15 33.58 29.95 11.52
C ASP A 15 35.12 29.94 11.43
N ASN A 16 35.65 29.01 10.63
CA ASN A 16 37.08 28.82 10.42
C ASN A 16 37.87 28.37 11.68
N GLN A 17 37.19 27.87 12.71
CA GLN A 17 37.76 27.29 13.92
C GLN A 17 37.33 25.82 14.09
N PHE A 18 38.22 24.99 14.63
CA PHE A 18 37.92 23.59 14.93
C PHE A 18 37.35 23.45 16.34
N GLU A 19 36.06 23.16 16.45
CA GLU A 19 35.38 22.90 17.72
C GLU A 19 35.32 21.40 18.01
N LEU A 20 35.65 20.98 19.24
CA LEU A 20 35.58 19.58 19.64
C LEU A 20 34.12 19.15 19.84
N ARG A 21 33.66 18.16 19.09
CA ARG A 21 32.31 17.58 19.21
C ARG A 21 32.29 16.36 20.10
N GLU A 22 33.26 15.45 19.94
CA GLU A 22 33.32 14.21 20.71
C GLU A 22 34.75 13.77 21.00
N SER A 23 34.97 13.20 22.19
CA SER A 23 36.29 12.74 22.65
C SER A 23 36.29 11.33 23.26
N LYS A 24 35.10 10.73 23.46
CA LYS A 24 34.98 9.35 23.93
C LYS A 24 34.85 8.40 22.75
N VAL A 25 35.62 7.33 22.75
CA VAL A 25 35.66 6.36 21.64
C VAL A 25 34.28 5.81 21.29
N ASN A 26 33.46 5.41 22.28
CA ASN A 26 32.14 4.84 22.00
C ASN A 26 31.15 5.88 21.45
N GLN A 27 31.10 7.08 22.06
CA GLN A 27 30.21 8.16 21.63
C GLN A 27 30.61 8.70 20.27
N GLY A 28 31.91 8.88 20.04
CA GLY A 28 32.44 9.27 18.74
C GLY A 28 32.21 8.24 17.64
N ASN A 29 32.34 6.94 17.94
CA ASN A 29 31.99 5.90 16.96
C ASN A 29 30.50 5.95 16.59
N GLN A 30 29.60 6.15 17.56
CA GLN A 30 28.18 6.32 17.29
C GLN A 30 27.90 7.59 16.49
N PHE A 31 28.55 8.70 16.83
CA PHE A 31 28.46 9.96 16.11
C PHE A 31 28.89 9.82 14.63
N ILE A 32 30.02 9.14 14.39
CA ILE A 32 30.51 8.85 13.03
C ILE A 32 29.51 7.97 12.27
N VAL A 33 28.94 6.95 12.90
CA VAL A 33 27.92 6.09 12.28
C VAL A 33 26.65 6.87 11.96
N GLN A 34 26.22 7.79 12.82
CA GLN A 34 25.06 8.65 12.54
C GLN A 34 25.33 9.61 11.38
N LEU A 35 26.55 10.15 11.27
CA LEU A 35 26.92 11.10 10.23
C LEU A 35 27.14 10.43 8.87
N LEU A 36 27.90 9.33 8.85
CA LEU A 36 28.29 8.62 7.62
C LEU A 36 27.33 7.50 7.23
N GLY A 37 26.46 7.07 8.14
CA GLY A 37 25.54 5.93 7.94
C GLY A 37 26.20 4.55 8.02
N VAL A 38 27.53 4.48 8.20
CA VAL A 38 28.31 3.23 8.19
C VAL A 38 29.31 3.19 9.34
N ASN A 39 29.61 1.98 9.83
CA ASN A 39 30.63 1.78 10.86
C ASN A 39 32.05 1.67 10.27
N ALA A 40 33.07 1.72 11.13
CA ALA A 40 34.47 1.74 10.68
C ALA A 40 34.91 0.48 9.91
N GLU A 41 34.28 -0.68 10.18
CA GLU A 41 34.56 -1.92 9.46
C GLU A 41 33.95 -1.92 8.06
N GLN A 42 32.70 -1.49 7.94
CA GLN A 42 32.00 -1.28 6.67
C GLN A 42 32.69 -0.19 5.83
N PHE A 43 33.13 0.91 6.45
CA PHE A 43 33.89 1.97 5.79
C PHE A 43 35.22 1.45 5.24
N ARG A 44 35.95 0.61 6.00
CA ARG A 44 37.18 -0.03 5.51
C ARG A 44 36.93 -0.97 4.35
N GLN A 45 35.84 -1.73 4.36
CA GLN A 45 35.46 -2.59 3.24
C GLN A 45 35.11 -1.79 1.98
N LEU A 46 34.60 -0.56 2.14
CA LEU A 46 34.15 0.29 1.03
C LEU A 46 35.24 1.22 0.44
N PHE A 47 36.01 1.88 1.30
CA PHE A 47 36.85 3.02 0.92
C PHE A 47 38.35 2.75 1.05
N ILE A 48 38.76 1.89 1.99
CA ILE A 48 40.17 1.59 2.19
C ILE A 48 40.45 0.29 1.46
N LEU A 49 40.83 0.40 0.19
CA LEU A 49 41.33 -0.72 -0.62
C LEU A 49 42.30 -1.58 0.20
N PRO A 50 41.89 -2.78 0.66
CA PRO A 50 42.81 -3.78 1.13
C PRO A 50 43.16 -4.58 -0.11
N GLN A 51 44.43 -4.81 -0.42
CA GLN A 51 44.81 -5.76 -1.46
C GLN A 51 44.22 -7.15 -1.10
N GLY A 52 43.02 -7.49 -1.62
CA GLY A 52 42.34 -8.76 -1.36
C GLY A 52 40.81 -8.72 -1.30
N GLU A 53 40.20 -7.92 -0.41
CA GLU A 53 38.75 -8.01 -0.11
C GLU A 53 37.86 -7.35 -1.19
N PHE A 54 38.32 -6.28 -1.85
CA PHE A 54 37.61 -5.74 -3.02
C PHE A 54 37.63 -6.71 -4.21
N LYS A 55 38.68 -7.52 -4.33
CA LYS A 55 38.76 -8.59 -5.34
C LYS A 55 37.73 -9.69 -5.04
N LYS A 56 37.55 -10.06 -3.77
CA LYS A 56 36.47 -10.98 -3.36
C LYS A 56 35.09 -10.38 -3.63
N PHE A 57 34.88 -9.08 -3.37
CA PHE A 57 33.65 -8.40 -3.76
C PHE A 57 33.43 -8.44 -5.27
N LEU A 58 34.43 -8.09 -6.10
CA LEU A 58 34.33 -8.19 -7.58
C LEU A 58 34.07 -9.62 -8.08
N GLN A 59 34.66 -10.62 -7.41
CA GLN A 59 34.51 -12.04 -7.74
C GLN A 59 33.25 -12.68 -7.15
N SER A 60 32.58 -12.01 -6.21
CA SER A 60 31.38 -12.55 -5.57
C SER A 60 30.18 -12.53 -6.52
N ASN A 61 29.26 -13.45 -6.25
CA ASN A 61 28.07 -13.66 -7.05
C ASN A 61 27.12 -12.46 -6.90
N SER A 62 26.25 -12.20 -7.88
CA SER A 62 25.38 -11.01 -7.84
C SER A 62 24.53 -10.89 -6.57
N LYS A 63 24.16 -12.01 -5.93
CA LYS A 63 23.43 -12.03 -4.65
C LYS A 63 24.25 -11.47 -3.49
N ASP A 64 25.53 -11.82 -3.41
CA ASP A 64 26.42 -11.39 -2.33
C ASP A 64 26.74 -9.89 -2.46
N LYS A 65 26.99 -9.43 -3.69
CA LYS A 65 27.13 -8.00 -4.00
C LYS A 65 25.90 -7.19 -3.60
N GLN A 66 24.71 -7.70 -3.94
CA GLN A 66 23.44 -7.02 -3.66
C GLN A 66 23.16 -6.92 -2.16
N SER A 67 23.46 -7.97 -1.38
CA SER A 67 23.32 -7.95 0.08
C SER A 67 24.21 -6.87 0.71
N ILE A 68 25.48 -6.84 0.32
CA ILE A 68 26.46 -5.86 0.80
C ILE A 68 26.01 -4.43 0.43
N LEU A 69 25.64 -4.18 -0.83
CA LEU A 69 25.16 -2.86 -1.28
C LEU A 69 23.85 -2.44 -0.59
N ARG A 70 22.96 -3.37 -0.25
CA ARG A 70 21.71 -3.07 0.48
C ARG A 70 21.97 -2.56 1.89
N THR A 71 22.87 -3.21 2.62
CA THR A 71 23.28 -2.75 3.96
C THR A 71 24.03 -1.41 3.86
N LEU A 72 24.88 -1.23 2.85
CA LEU A 72 25.70 -0.02 2.66
C LEU A 72 24.90 1.24 2.32
N PHE A 73 23.90 1.13 1.45
CA PHE A 73 23.02 2.25 1.11
C PHE A 73 21.82 2.37 2.05
N ASN A 74 21.79 1.55 3.12
CA ASN A 74 20.66 1.45 4.04
C ASN A 74 19.33 1.26 3.28
N SER A 75 19.37 0.49 2.19
CA SER A 75 18.24 0.36 1.28
C SER A 75 17.24 -0.71 1.72
N GLU A 76 17.49 -1.38 2.86
CA GLU A 76 16.54 -2.29 3.51
C GLU A 76 15.21 -1.59 3.80
N ARG A 77 15.26 -0.30 4.18
CA ARG A 77 14.07 0.54 4.37
C ARG A 77 13.20 0.64 3.11
N PHE A 78 13.78 0.58 1.92
CA PHE A 78 13.02 0.59 0.66
C PHE A 78 12.35 -0.75 0.36
N ASP A 79 12.95 -1.86 0.78
CA ASP A 79 12.28 -3.16 0.68
C ASP A 79 11.10 -3.25 1.63
N GLU A 80 11.23 -2.75 2.86
CA GLU A 80 10.11 -2.69 3.81
C GLU A 80 8.96 -1.85 3.26
N ILE A 81 9.26 -0.67 2.72
CA ILE A 81 8.25 0.18 2.05
C ILE A 81 7.63 -0.56 0.86
N ARG A 82 8.43 -1.23 0.04
CA ARG A 82 7.94 -2.02 -1.09
C ARG A 82 7.01 -3.13 -0.63
N HIS A 83 7.37 -3.87 0.42
CA HIS A 83 6.54 -4.93 0.97
C HIS A 83 5.21 -4.38 1.52
N LEU A 84 5.25 -3.27 2.25
CA LEU A 84 4.06 -2.61 2.78
C LEU A 84 3.14 -2.11 1.66
N LEU A 85 3.71 -1.50 0.61
CA LEU A 85 2.95 -1.07 -0.57
C LEU A 85 2.32 -2.25 -1.31
N LEU A 86 3.05 -3.35 -1.50
CA LEU A 86 2.52 -4.55 -2.14
C LEU A 86 1.38 -5.16 -1.34
N GLU A 87 1.51 -5.22 -0.02
CA GLU A 87 0.45 -5.72 0.85
C GLU A 87 -0.78 -4.81 0.81
N ASN A 88 -0.61 -3.48 0.85
CA ASN A 88 -1.70 -2.52 0.71
C ASN A 88 -2.43 -2.67 -0.63
N VAL A 89 -1.69 -2.78 -1.74
CA VAL A 89 -2.27 -2.99 -3.08
C VAL A 89 -3.06 -4.30 -3.13
N LYS A 90 -2.53 -5.36 -2.51
CA LYS A 90 -3.22 -6.65 -2.44
C LYS A 90 -4.51 -6.55 -1.63
N GLN A 91 -4.48 -5.89 -0.48
CA GLN A 91 -5.68 -5.71 0.34
C GLN A 91 -6.75 -4.85 -0.36
N GLU A 92 -6.35 -3.76 -1.02
CA GLU A 92 -7.26 -2.92 -1.79
C GLU A 92 -7.92 -3.69 -2.93
N LYS A 93 -7.17 -4.53 -3.66
CA LYS A 93 -7.75 -5.40 -4.70
C LYS A 93 -8.81 -6.34 -4.14
N VAL A 94 -8.53 -7.00 -3.01
CA VAL A 94 -9.51 -7.87 -2.33
C VAL A 94 -10.75 -7.09 -1.92
N GLN A 95 -10.60 -5.85 -1.42
CA GLN A 95 -11.75 -5.01 -1.08
C GLN A 95 -12.57 -4.62 -2.31
N ILE A 96 -11.93 -4.29 -3.43
CA ILE A 96 -12.61 -3.95 -4.68
C ILE A 96 -13.41 -5.17 -5.19
N GLU A 97 -12.81 -6.35 -5.21
CA GLU A 97 -13.49 -7.59 -5.61
C GLU A 97 -14.71 -7.87 -4.72
N ASN A 98 -14.55 -7.77 -3.40
CA ASN A 98 -15.66 -7.94 -2.45
C ASN A 98 -16.79 -6.92 -2.69
N ARG A 99 -16.46 -5.66 -3.01
CA ARG A 99 -17.47 -4.64 -3.33
C ARG A 99 -18.22 -4.98 -4.61
N TYR A 100 -17.53 -5.43 -5.65
CA TYR A 100 -18.20 -5.86 -6.88
C TYR A 100 -19.13 -7.05 -6.65
N THR A 101 -18.71 -8.05 -5.86
CA THR A 101 -19.58 -9.17 -5.47
C THR A 101 -20.79 -8.69 -4.65
N GLN A 102 -20.62 -7.73 -3.75
CA GLN A 102 -21.74 -7.14 -3.01
C GLN A 102 -22.72 -6.42 -3.93
N ILE A 103 -22.22 -5.63 -4.88
CA ILE A 103 -23.04 -4.95 -5.89
C ILE A 103 -23.80 -5.96 -6.73
N GLU A 104 -23.15 -7.02 -7.20
CA GLU A 104 -23.78 -8.09 -7.97
C GLU A 104 -24.92 -8.77 -7.20
N ASN A 105 -24.70 -9.13 -5.94
CA ASN A 105 -25.73 -9.72 -5.10
C ASN A 105 -26.93 -8.78 -4.93
N LEU A 106 -26.67 -7.52 -4.56
CA LEU A 106 -27.72 -6.52 -4.39
C LEU A 106 -28.48 -6.24 -5.69
N TRP A 107 -27.78 -6.23 -6.83
CA TRP A 107 -28.38 -6.04 -8.14
C TRP A 107 -29.30 -7.20 -8.53
N ASN A 108 -28.87 -8.43 -8.23
CA ASN A 108 -29.66 -9.63 -8.46
C ASN A 108 -30.88 -9.73 -7.54
N ASP A 109 -30.80 -9.20 -6.31
CA ASP A 109 -31.90 -9.18 -5.34
C ASP A 109 -33.05 -8.22 -5.75
N ILE A 110 -32.79 -7.22 -6.60
CA ILE A 110 -33.82 -6.27 -7.06
C ILE A 110 -34.89 -7.02 -7.85
N ASP A 111 -36.17 -6.87 -7.52
CA ASP A 111 -37.24 -7.53 -8.27
C ASP A 111 -37.41 -6.93 -9.68
N THR A 112 -37.61 -7.79 -10.68
CA THR A 112 -37.93 -7.36 -12.05
C THR A 112 -39.42 -7.31 -12.31
N PHE A 113 -40.24 -7.75 -11.37
CA PHE A 113 -41.70 -7.74 -11.44
C PHE A 113 -42.24 -8.41 -12.72
N ASN A 114 -41.58 -9.48 -13.16
CA ASN A 114 -41.85 -10.19 -14.42
C ASN A 114 -41.78 -9.29 -15.67
N ASN A 115 -41.00 -8.22 -15.63
CA ASN A 115 -40.76 -7.35 -16.76
C ASN A 115 -39.47 -7.78 -17.50
N ASP A 116 -39.61 -8.10 -18.79
CA ASP A 116 -38.51 -8.59 -19.63
C ASP A 116 -37.41 -7.53 -19.86
N GLU A 117 -37.77 -6.25 -19.90
CA GLU A 117 -36.80 -5.14 -20.06
C GLU A 117 -35.95 -4.97 -18.79
N LEU A 118 -36.56 -5.07 -17.61
CA LEU A 118 -35.85 -5.03 -16.33
C LEU A 118 -34.98 -6.28 -16.12
N ALA A 119 -35.40 -7.43 -16.64
CA ALA A 119 -34.59 -8.65 -16.65
C ALA A 119 -33.32 -8.48 -17.50
N LEU A 120 -33.41 -7.79 -18.65
CA LEU A 120 -32.24 -7.51 -19.49
C LEU A 120 -31.22 -6.60 -18.78
N TYR A 121 -31.68 -5.64 -17.97
CA TYR A 121 -30.76 -4.81 -17.18
C TYR A 121 -30.03 -5.58 -16.08
N LYS A 122 -30.50 -6.77 -15.68
CA LYS A 122 -29.78 -7.66 -14.76
C LYS A 122 -28.56 -8.34 -15.38
N GLU A 123 -28.44 -8.37 -16.71
CA GLU A 123 -27.26 -8.92 -17.39
C GLU A 123 -26.05 -7.97 -17.34
N LEU A 124 -26.21 -6.75 -16.81
CA LEU A 124 -25.10 -5.81 -16.61
C LEU A 124 -24.08 -6.38 -15.62
N GLU A 125 -22.80 -6.34 -15.99
CA GLU A 125 -21.72 -6.72 -15.08
C GLU A 125 -21.59 -5.72 -13.92
N SER A 126 -21.20 -6.21 -12.74
CA SER A 126 -20.94 -5.36 -11.57
C SER A 126 -19.85 -4.32 -11.80
N SER A 127 -18.97 -4.51 -12.79
CA SER A 127 -17.96 -3.54 -13.24
C SER A 127 -18.57 -2.29 -13.91
N GLN A 128 -19.81 -2.36 -14.39
CA GLN A 128 -20.51 -1.31 -15.13
C GLN A 128 -21.42 -0.47 -14.23
N THR A 129 -20.95 -0.09 -13.04
CA THR A 129 -21.74 0.61 -12.01
C THR A 129 -22.42 1.88 -12.53
N ASP A 130 -21.77 2.64 -13.41
CA ASP A 130 -22.34 3.85 -13.98
C ASP A 130 -23.63 3.57 -14.79
N LYS A 131 -23.64 2.48 -15.56
CA LYS A 131 -24.81 2.06 -16.33
C LYS A 131 -25.91 1.53 -15.42
N MET A 132 -25.54 0.77 -14.39
CA MET A 132 -26.50 0.30 -13.39
C MET A 132 -27.20 1.47 -12.69
N ILE A 133 -26.45 2.50 -12.31
CA ILE A 133 -27.00 3.73 -11.70
C ILE A 133 -27.94 4.46 -12.68
N GLU A 134 -27.58 4.53 -13.96
CA GLU A 134 -28.44 5.15 -14.99
C GLU A 134 -29.79 4.42 -15.14
N LYS A 135 -29.79 3.09 -15.04
CA LYS A 135 -31.01 2.26 -15.23
C LYS A 135 -31.78 2.00 -13.93
N PHE A 136 -31.16 2.15 -12.77
CA PHE A 136 -31.79 1.91 -11.46
C PHE A 136 -33.14 2.62 -11.25
N PRO A 137 -33.34 3.90 -11.67
CA PRO A 137 -34.64 4.57 -11.53
C PRO A 137 -35.80 3.84 -12.22
N GLN A 138 -35.55 3.10 -13.30
CA GLN A 138 -36.59 2.39 -14.05
C GLN A 138 -37.23 1.26 -13.22
N PHE A 139 -36.44 0.61 -12.36
CA PHE A 139 -36.95 -0.41 -11.43
C PHE A 139 -37.91 0.19 -10.41
N ASN A 140 -37.53 1.34 -9.83
CA ASN A 140 -38.37 2.05 -8.86
C ASN A 140 -39.66 2.57 -9.51
N ASP A 141 -39.56 3.20 -10.69
CA ASP A 141 -40.72 3.72 -11.41
C ASP A 141 -41.70 2.61 -11.78
N TYR A 142 -41.20 1.44 -12.20
CA TYR A 142 -42.06 0.30 -12.53
C TYR A 142 -42.73 -0.27 -11.28
N GLY A 143 -42.00 -0.41 -10.18
CA GLY A 143 -42.55 -0.80 -8.88
C GLY A 143 -43.67 0.15 -8.42
N CYS A 144 -43.47 1.46 -8.52
CA CYS A 144 -44.50 2.46 -8.20
C CYS A 144 -45.73 2.35 -9.10
N LYS A 145 -45.56 2.10 -10.40
CA LYS A 145 -46.67 1.89 -11.33
C LYS A 145 -47.51 0.68 -10.95
N ILE A 146 -46.86 -0.43 -10.61
CA ILE A 146 -47.52 -1.65 -10.14
C ILE A 146 -48.26 -1.40 -8.83
N LEU A 147 -47.63 -0.75 -7.87
CA LEU A 147 -48.25 -0.46 -6.58
C LEU A 147 -49.52 0.39 -6.75
N LYS A 148 -49.44 1.43 -7.59
CA LYS A 148 -50.59 2.29 -7.90
C LYS A 148 -51.72 1.52 -8.57
N SER A 149 -51.42 0.62 -9.52
CA SER A 149 -52.46 -0.18 -10.19
C SER A 149 -53.16 -1.15 -9.22
N PHE A 150 -52.43 -1.73 -8.26
CA PHE A 150 -53.02 -2.54 -7.20
C PHE A 150 -53.87 -1.73 -6.22
N GLU A 151 -53.45 -0.52 -5.84
CA GLU A 151 -54.24 0.37 -5.00
C GLU A 151 -55.55 0.80 -5.67
N GLU A 152 -55.50 1.12 -6.97
CA GLU A 152 -56.68 1.44 -7.77
C GLU A 152 -57.64 0.25 -7.86
N ALA A 153 -57.12 -0.95 -8.12
CA ALA A 153 -57.92 -2.17 -8.15
C ALA A 153 -58.57 -2.47 -6.80
N LYS A 154 -57.81 -2.34 -5.70
CA LYS A 154 -58.32 -2.51 -4.33
C LYS A 154 -59.45 -1.53 -4.03
N ASN A 155 -59.26 -0.25 -4.31
CA ASN A 155 -60.26 0.78 -4.06
C ASN A 155 -61.55 0.57 -4.86
N LYS A 156 -61.44 0.04 -6.09
CA LYS A 156 -62.59 -0.31 -6.92
C LYS A 156 -63.39 -1.46 -6.29
N ILE A 157 -62.71 -2.52 -5.86
CA ILE A 157 -63.34 -3.67 -5.18
C ILE A 157 -64.01 -3.24 -3.88
N THR A 158 -63.38 -2.36 -3.09
CA THR A 158 -63.98 -1.84 -1.84
C THR A 158 -65.26 -1.06 -2.11
N LYS A 159 -65.30 -0.21 -3.16
CA LYS A 159 -66.53 0.50 -3.55
C LYS A 159 -67.64 -0.44 -4.00
N GLU A 160 -67.32 -1.50 -4.73
CA GLU A 160 -68.30 -2.52 -5.18
C GLU A 160 -68.84 -3.41 -4.03
N LEU A 161 -68.20 -3.39 -2.85
CA LEU A 161 -68.65 -4.11 -1.65
C LEU A 161 -69.48 -3.23 -0.70
N ASP A 162 -69.35 -1.90 -0.80
CA ASP A 162 -70.05 -0.92 0.02
C ASP A 162 -71.35 -0.38 -0.66
N ASP A 163 -71.54 -0.65 -1.96
CA ASP A 163 -72.77 -0.39 -2.75
C ASP A 163 -73.70 -1.63 -2.82
#